data_AF-A0A7C9F7F2-F1
#
_entry.id   AF-A0A7C9F7F2-F1
#
_cell.length_a   1.000
_cell.length_b   1.000
_cell.length_c   1.000
_cell.angle_alpha   90.00
_cell.angle_beta   90.00
_cell.angle_gamma   90.00
#
_symmetry.space_group_name_H-M   'P 1'
#
loop_
_entity.id
_entity.type
_entity.pdbx_description
1 polymer ?
#
loop_
_entity_poly.entity_id
_entity_poly.type
_entity_poly.pdbx_seq_one_letter_code
_entity_poly.pdbx_strand_id
1 'polypeptide(L)'
;SEHHFQMEDGVVQVYANKDAKEKLFSVADATTFFTDLHHILRVIATGNIRTLCHHRLVLLEQKFSLHLMLNADREFLAQKSAPHRDFYNVRKVDTHVHHSACMNQKHLLRFIKSKLRKEP
;
A
#
# COMPACT_ATOMS: atom_id res chain seq x y z
N SER A 1 -7.26 -25.71 20.11
CA SER A 1 -6.87 -24.28 20.06
C SER A 1 -7.10 -23.71 21.45
N GLU A 2 -6.07 -23.19 22.11
CA GLU A 2 -6.17 -22.69 23.49
C GLU A 2 -6.98 -21.38 23.59
N HIS A 3 -6.94 -20.54 22.55
CA HIS A 3 -7.62 -19.25 22.54
C HIS A 3 -9.12 -19.35 22.24
N HIS A 4 -9.88 -18.48 22.91
CA HIS A 4 -11.30 -18.30 22.68
C HIS A 4 -11.55 -17.03 21.87
N PHE A 5 -12.39 -17.13 20.84
CA PHE A 5 -12.75 -16.03 19.96
C PHE A 5 -14.21 -15.66 20.16
N GLN A 6 -14.48 -14.37 20.32
CA GLN A 6 -15.84 -13.85 20.47
C GLN A 6 -15.99 -12.58 19.65
N MET A 7 -17.12 -12.44 18.96
CA MET A 7 -17.46 -11.22 18.23
C MET A 7 -18.19 -10.25 19.16
N GLU A 8 -17.66 -9.04 19.30
CA GLU A 8 -18.22 -7.96 20.11
C GLU A 8 -18.31 -6.72 19.23
N ASP A 9 -19.52 -6.17 19.04
CA ASP A 9 -19.77 -4.98 18.22
C ASP A 9 -19.17 -5.04 16.80
N GLY A 10 -19.16 -6.23 16.20
CA GLY A 10 -18.60 -6.49 14.86
C GLY A 10 -17.06 -6.62 14.81
N VAL A 11 -16.38 -6.55 15.96
CA VAL A 11 -14.93 -6.77 16.09
C VAL A 11 -14.68 -8.12 16.78
N VAL A 12 -13.84 -8.96 16.18
CA VAL A 12 -13.44 -10.23 16.80
C VAL A 12 -12.40 -9.97 17.88
N GLN A 13 -12.73 -10.33 19.12
CA GLN A 13 -11.86 -10.27 20.27
C GLN A 13 -11.27 -11.65 20.57
N VAL A 14 -10.05 -11.67 21.09
CA VAL A 14 -9.30 -12.90 21.40
C VAL A 14 -9.03 -12.95 22.90
N TYR A 15 -9.37 -14.07 23.51
CA TYR A 15 -9.23 -14.35 24.95
C TYR A 15 -8.30 -15.54 25.17
N ALA A 16 -7.57 -15.54 26.29
CA ALA A 16 -6.60 -16.58 26.62
C ALA A 16 -7.26 -17.97 26.75
N ASN A 17 -8.44 -18.01 27.35
CA ASN A 17 -9.31 -19.18 27.46
C ASN A 17 -10.79 -18.70 27.58
N LYS A 18 -11.75 -19.61 27.76
CA LYS A 18 -13.18 -19.26 27.88
C LYS A 18 -13.53 -18.46 29.13
N ASP A 19 -12.74 -18.61 30.19
CA ASP A 19 -13.02 -18.01 31.50
C ASP A 19 -12.30 -16.65 31.68
N ALA A 20 -11.37 -16.33 30.79
CA ALA A 20 -10.65 -15.06 30.77
C ALA A 20 -11.61 -13.93 30.40
N LYS A 21 -11.67 -12.91 31.27
CA LYS A 21 -12.45 -11.68 31.03
C LYS A 21 -11.62 -10.60 30.35
N GLU A 22 -10.30 -10.73 30.36
CA GLU A 22 -9.38 -9.78 29.77
C GLU A 22 -9.05 -10.17 28.34
N LYS A 23 -9.13 -9.18 27.44
CA LYS A 23 -8.78 -9.31 26.03
C LYS A 23 -7.27 -9.41 25.91
N LEU A 24 -6.77 -10.38 25.14
CA LEU A 24 -5.33 -10.54 24.89
C LEU A 24 -4.74 -9.35 24.11
N PHE A 25 -5.54 -8.75 23.23
CA PHE A 25 -5.13 -7.61 22.42
C PHE A 25 -6.19 -6.52 22.49
N SER A 26 -5.77 -5.29 22.79
CA SER A 26 -6.64 -4.13 22.74
C SER A 26 -6.79 -3.66 21.30
N VAL A 27 -8.00 -3.76 20.76
CA VAL A 27 -8.39 -3.11 19.50
C VAL A 27 -9.22 -1.89 19.84
N ALA A 28 -8.93 -0.75 19.22
CA ALA A 28 -9.73 0.46 19.39
C ALA A 28 -11.17 0.20 18.93
N ASP A 29 -12.12 0.77 19.65
CA ASP A 29 -13.53 0.68 19.30
C ASP A 29 -13.87 1.59 18.10
N ALA A 30 -15.00 1.30 17.46
CA ALA A 30 -15.44 2.04 16.28
C ALA A 30 -15.62 3.53 16.59
N THR A 31 -16.14 3.89 17.77
CA THR A 31 -16.37 5.29 18.14
C THR A 31 -15.06 6.08 18.24
N THR A 32 -14.03 5.51 18.88
CA THR A 32 -12.70 6.12 18.91
C THR A 32 -12.14 6.29 17.51
N PHE A 33 -12.21 5.25 16.67
CA PHE A 33 -11.76 5.35 15.27
C PHE A 33 -12.45 6.49 14.50
N PHE A 34 -13.78 6.59 14.58
CA PHE A 34 -14.51 7.65 13.89
C PHE A 34 -14.24 9.03 14.48
N THR A 35 -14.04 9.14 15.78
CA THR A 35 -13.69 10.41 16.44
C THR A 35 -12.33 10.91 15.97
N ASP A 36 -11.33 10.01 15.95
CA ASP A 36 -9.98 10.32 15.46
C ASP A 36 -9.98 10.65 13.97
N LEU A 37 -10.77 9.93 13.17
CA LEU A 37 -10.95 10.23 11.74
C LEU A 37 -11.52 11.63 11.55
N HIS A 38 -12.57 12.01 12.29
CA HIS A 38 -13.13 13.36 12.22
C HIS A 38 -12.12 14.42 12.64
N HIS A 39 -11.31 14.13 13.65
CA HIS A 39 -10.22 15.03 14.06
C HIS A 39 -9.23 15.25 12.90
N ILE A 40 -8.76 14.17 12.25
CA ILE A 40 -7.87 14.27 11.09
C ILE A 40 -8.53 15.04 9.95
N LEU A 41 -9.81 14.78 9.65
CA LEU A 41 -10.55 15.49 8.61
C LEU A 41 -10.63 17.00 8.88
N ARG A 42 -10.82 17.41 10.14
CA ARG A 42 -10.79 18.83 10.54
C ARG A 42 -9.41 19.44 10.31
N VAL A 43 -8.33 18.74 10.69
CA VAL A 43 -6.96 19.20 10.45
C VAL A 43 -6.68 19.35 8.95
N ILE A 44 -7.08 18.37 8.14
CA ILE A 44 -6.95 18.41 6.68
C ILE A 44 -7.72 19.58 6.08
N ALA A 45 -8.93 19.88 6.59
CA ALA A 45 -9.74 20.99 6.10
C ALA A 45 -9.23 22.38 6.54
N THR A 46 -8.32 22.44 7.52
CA THR A 46 -7.83 23.70 8.09
C THR A 46 -6.97 24.45 7.05
N GLY A 47 -7.38 25.67 6.70
CA GLY A 47 -6.82 26.42 5.57
C GLY A 47 -5.32 26.72 5.68
N ASN A 48 -4.85 27.21 6.83
CA ASN A 48 -3.43 27.52 7.03
C ASN A 48 -2.53 26.27 6.93
N ILE A 49 -2.99 25.13 7.45
CA ILE A 49 -2.29 23.84 7.36
C ILE A 49 -2.20 23.40 5.90
N ARG A 50 -3.29 23.50 5.13
CA ARG A 50 -3.29 23.20 3.70
C ARG A 50 -2.30 24.07 2.93
N THR A 51 -2.29 25.39 3.16
CA THR A 51 -1.36 26.32 2.52
C THR A 51 0.09 26.00 2.87
N LEU A 52 0.37 25.73 4.15
CA LEU A 52 1.71 25.35 4.61
C LEU A 52 2.18 24.05 3.95
N CYS A 53 1.34 23.01 3.95
CA CYS A 53 1.65 21.73 3.32
C CYS A 53 1.89 21.90 1.82
N HIS A 54 1.08 22.71 1.12
CA HIS A 54 1.27 23.01 -0.30
C HIS A 54 2.63 23.68 -0.56
N HIS A 55 2.97 24.75 0.16
CA HIS A 55 4.29 25.40 0.02
C HIS A 55 5.43 24.44 0.29
N ARG A 56 5.28 23.57 1.28
CA ARG A 56 6.32 22.59 1.63
C ARG A 56 6.47 21.50 0.56
N LEU A 57 5.38 21.03 -0.04
CA LEU A 57 5.43 20.09 -1.17
C LEU A 57 6.11 20.71 -2.39
N VAL A 58 5.75 21.95 -2.74
CA VAL A 58 6.41 22.69 -3.82
C VAL A 58 7.91 22.85 -3.52
N LEU A 59 8.28 23.25 -2.31
CA LEU A 59 9.69 23.36 -1.92
C LEU A 59 10.45 22.03 -2.08
N LEU A 60 9.84 20.90 -1.68
CA LEU A 60 10.44 19.58 -1.82
C LEU A 60 10.64 19.20 -3.28
N GLU A 61 9.65 19.48 -4.13
CA GLU A 61 9.76 19.29 -5.58
C GLU A 61 10.89 20.15 -6.18
N GLN A 62 10.95 21.44 -5.85
CA GLN A 62 12.01 22.32 -6.33
C GLN A 62 13.40 21.89 -5.86
N LYS A 63 13.52 21.42 -4.62
CA LYS A 63 14.77 20.83 -4.10
C LYS A 63 15.17 19.60 -4.91
N PHE A 64 14.23 18.74 -5.26
CA PHE A 64 14.50 17.55 -6.05
C PHE A 64 14.89 17.92 -7.49
N SER A 65 14.21 18.87 -8.11
CA SER A 65 14.57 19.40 -9.44
C SER A 65 15.99 19.99 -9.45
N LEU A 66 16.35 20.77 -8.42
CA LEU A 66 17.71 21.28 -8.27
C LEU A 66 18.73 20.14 -8.08
N HIS A 67 18.40 19.14 -7.27
CA HIS A 67 19.24 17.95 -7.09
C HIS A 67 19.51 17.26 -8.42
N LEU A 68 18.48 17.06 -9.26
CA LEU A 68 18.63 16.47 -10.58
C LEU A 68 19.52 17.34 -11.50
N MET A 69 19.29 18.65 -11.54
CA MET A 69 20.11 19.57 -12.36
C MET A 69 21.61 19.53 -12.00
N LEU A 70 21.92 19.34 -10.72
CA LEU A 70 23.30 19.32 -10.24
C LEU A 70 23.96 17.93 -10.27
N ASN A 71 23.18 16.86 -10.14
CA ASN A 71 23.73 15.52 -9.89
C ASN A 71 23.38 14.47 -10.95
N ALA A 72 22.56 14.78 -11.97
CA ALA A 72 22.13 13.79 -12.97
C ALA A 72 23.30 13.02 -13.61
N ASP A 73 24.36 13.72 -14.03
CA ASP A 73 25.52 13.06 -14.66
C ASP A 73 26.28 12.17 -13.67
N ARG A 74 26.38 12.59 -12.40
CA ARG A 74 27.02 11.80 -11.34
C ARG A 74 26.23 10.53 -11.04
N GLU A 75 24.90 10.63 -11.00
CA GLU A 75 24.02 9.48 -10.83
C GLU A 75 24.10 8.52 -12.03
N PHE A 76 24.14 9.06 -13.24
CA PHE A 76 24.30 8.27 -14.46
C PHE A 76 25.63 7.51 -14.49
N LEU A 77 26.74 8.16 -14.12
CA LEU A 77 28.04 7.50 -14.00
C LEU A 77 28.05 6.43 -12.91
N ALA A 78 27.39 6.68 -11.77
CA ALA A 78 27.24 5.69 -10.71
C ALA A 78 26.48 4.43 -11.20
N GLN A 79 25.42 4.60 -12.00
CA GLN A 79 24.72 3.47 -12.61
C GLN A 79 25.62 2.65 -13.54
N LYS A 80 26.48 3.30 -14.34
CA LYS A 80 27.45 2.61 -15.21
C LYS A 80 28.49 1.78 -14.43
N SER A 81 28.82 2.19 -13.20
CA SER A 81 29.76 1.46 -12.35
C SER A 81 29.19 0.17 -11.76
N ALA A 82 27.86 -0.03 -11.84
CA ALA A 82 27.17 -1.23 -11.38
C ALA A 82 26.72 -2.10 -12.57
N PRO A 83 27.62 -2.94 -13.13
CA PRO A 83 27.27 -3.79 -14.26
C PRO A 83 26.12 -4.75 -13.89
N HIS A 84 25.28 -5.07 -14.88
CA HIS A 84 24.12 -5.96 -14.72
C HIS A 84 23.03 -5.48 -13.73
N ARG A 85 23.01 -4.18 -13.37
CA ARG A 85 21.95 -3.57 -12.54
C ARG A 85 21.12 -2.55 -13.32
N ASP A 86 20.64 -2.96 -14.48
CA ASP A 86 19.82 -2.13 -15.37
C ASP A 86 18.30 -2.29 -15.15
N PHE A 87 17.52 -1.60 -15.98
CA PHE A 87 16.06 -1.64 -15.97
C PHE A 87 15.47 -3.03 -16.28
N TYR A 88 16.22 -4.00 -16.76
CA TYR A 88 15.69 -5.37 -16.94
C TYR A 88 16.05 -6.25 -15.74
N ASN A 89 17.24 -6.08 -15.19
CA ASN A 89 17.80 -6.95 -14.15
C ASN A 89 17.39 -6.55 -12.72
N VAL A 90 16.95 -5.31 -12.49
CA VAL A 90 16.38 -4.93 -11.19
C VAL A 90 15.09 -5.70 -10.93
N ARG A 91 14.82 -6.06 -9.68
CA ARG A 91 13.57 -6.73 -9.29
C ARG A 91 12.49 -5.68 -9.06
N LYS A 92 11.39 -5.76 -9.79
CA LYS A 92 10.22 -4.89 -9.62
C LYS A 92 9.00 -5.75 -9.30
N VAL A 93 8.13 -5.22 -8.48
CA VAL A 93 6.89 -5.86 -8.07
C VAL A 93 5.75 -4.91 -8.43
N ASP A 94 4.69 -5.44 -9.02
CA ASP A 94 3.44 -4.71 -9.16
C ASP A 94 2.73 -4.71 -7.81
N THR A 95 2.61 -3.53 -7.20
CA THR A 95 2.03 -3.37 -5.86
C THR A 95 0.51 -3.31 -5.87
N HIS A 96 -0.14 -3.26 -7.04
CA HIS A 96 -1.59 -3.15 -7.14
C HIS A 96 -2.11 -3.89 -8.39
N VAL A 97 -2.30 -5.21 -8.24
CA VAL A 97 -2.86 -6.08 -9.26
C VAL A 97 -4.04 -6.89 -8.71
N HIS A 98 -5.10 -7.00 -9.51
CA HIS A 98 -6.22 -7.87 -9.20
C HIS A 98 -5.99 -9.25 -9.82
N HIS A 99 -6.17 -10.32 -9.04
CA HIS A 99 -5.94 -11.69 -9.51
C HIS A 99 -6.72 -12.01 -10.79
N SER A 100 -8.00 -11.62 -10.86
CA SER A 100 -8.86 -11.86 -12.03
C SER A 100 -8.43 -11.10 -13.29
N ALA A 101 -7.67 -10.02 -13.15
CA ALA A 101 -7.22 -9.17 -14.25
C ALA A 101 -5.72 -9.32 -14.59
N CYS A 102 -5.03 -10.30 -14.00
CA CYS A 102 -3.58 -10.47 -14.19
C CYS A 102 -3.18 -10.96 -15.59
N MET A 103 -4.14 -11.49 -16.38
CA MET A 103 -3.88 -12.07 -17.68
C MET A 103 -4.15 -11.09 -18.82
N ASN A 104 -3.27 -11.07 -19.81
CA ASN A 104 -3.55 -10.41 -21.08
C ASN A 104 -4.72 -11.10 -21.82
N GLN A 105 -5.61 -10.30 -22.42
CA GLN A 105 -6.75 -10.75 -23.25
C GLN A 105 -6.36 -11.81 -24.30
N LYS A 106 -5.23 -11.64 -24.99
CA LYS A 106 -4.73 -12.60 -25.99
C LYS A 106 -4.45 -13.97 -25.37
N HIS A 107 -3.86 -13.99 -24.18
CA HIS A 107 -3.55 -15.22 -23.46
C HIS A 107 -4.84 -15.89 -22.97
N LEU A 108 -5.73 -15.11 -22.36
CA LEU A 108 -7.02 -15.60 -21.85
C LEU A 108 -7.88 -16.20 -22.98
N LEU A 109 -8.02 -15.50 -24.10
CA LEU A 109 -8.81 -15.99 -25.24
C LEU A 109 -8.22 -17.27 -25.84
N ARG A 110 -6.90 -17.37 -25.91
CA ARG A 110 -6.22 -18.59 -26.37
C ARG A 110 -6.46 -19.76 -25.42
N PHE A 111 -6.44 -19.51 -24.11
CA PHE A 111 -6.73 -20.51 -23.10
C PHE A 111 -8.16 -21.05 -23.26
N ILE A 112 -9.16 -20.16 -23.34
CA ILE A 112 -10.58 -20.54 -23.53
C ILE A 112 -10.76 -21.38 -24.79
N LYS A 113 -10.24 -20.91 -25.94
CA LYS A 113 -10.31 -21.65 -27.22
C LYS A 113 -9.61 -23.01 -27.14
N SER A 114 -8.49 -23.10 -26.42
CA SER A 114 -7.76 -24.36 -26.26
C SER A 114 -8.54 -25.37 -25.43
N LYS A 115 -9.18 -24.95 -24.34
CA LYS A 115 -9.98 -25.83 -23.47
C LYS A 115 -11.18 -26.41 -24.22
N LEU A 116 -11.96 -25.56 -24.90
CA LEU A 116 -13.11 -26.01 -25.70
C LEU A 116 -12.78 -27.06 -26.78
N ARG A 117 -11.57 -27.00 -27.35
CA ARG A 117 -11.18 -27.93 -28.42
C ARG A 117 -10.59 -29.24 -27.92
N LYS A 118 -9.87 -29.22 -26.80
CA LYS A 118 -9.09 -30.38 -26.30
C LYS A 118 -9.82 -31.17 -25.22
N GLU A 119 -10.72 -30.52 -24.50
CA GLU A 119 -11.45 -31.06 -23.36
C GLU A 119 -12.93 -30.62 -23.49
N PRO A 120 -13.68 -31.19 -24.45
CA PRO A 120 -15.08 -30.86 -24.66
C PRO A 120 -15.99 -31.35 -23.53
#